data_AF-A0A6C0KS20-F1
#
_entry.id   AF-A0A6C0KS20-F1
#
_cell.length_a   1.000
_cell.length_b   1.000
_cell.length_c   1.000
_cell.angle_alpha   90.00
_cell.angle_beta   90.00
_cell.angle_gamma   90.00
#
_symmetry.space_group_name_H-M   'P 1'
#
loop_
_entity.id
_entity.type
_entity.pdbx_description
1 polymer ?
#
loop_
_entity_poly.entity_id
_entity_poly.type
_entity_poly.pdbx_seq_one_letter_code
_entity_poly.pdbx_strand_id
1 'polypeptide(L)'
;MASIITPYSDSLKASASQFGLSTHCPTPALLDVFGDDKTKLTIWANAHNLTAPVVPYSMKSRMHLIPHGNPQIKPAANASYFNMNQVRTIYNIPAPVKSNYVVGVVSFGGGLYGSVDSYGVLSNGDVQKYWTALGIAPINQPRVIIVPIAGAKNKPNINDGGSTMENTLDVETIGSACPTSSLTIILYIAPNTLAAFPTLLNYMRTTNVTVSGVNYKPNLISCSWGAPEIYYSSSLIANINTELSALTAAGISICVATGDNGSNDGVGGSGNYIDFPSSNPNVTAVGGTSLICPSGNYDNRTVESAWSSGGGGVSSVYSKPAYQSKISGTMRSIPDLASLADPNTGVVFIVNGQNYVIGGTSVAAPIIAGYLAAIVSKRFINPILYAAPSSCFHDIIRGSNGSYAAKVGYDNCTGLGSIIGATLQSQLKTT
;
A
#
# COMPACT_ATOMS: atom_id res chain seq x y z
N MET A 1 2.57 -3.57 -41.37
CA MET A 1 2.60 -4.54 -40.24
C MET A 1 2.83 -3.72 -38.98
N ALA A 2 2.04 -3.92 -37.93
CA ALA A 2 2.11 -3.10 -36.72
C ALA A 2 3.28 -3.56 -35.82
N SER A 3 3.97 -2.61 -35.22
CA SER A 3 5.16 -2.85 -34.37
C SER A 3 4.95 -2.20 -33.00
N ILE A 4 5.43 -2.85 -31.94
CA ILE A 4 5.34 -2.35 -30.56
C ILE A 4 6.74 -2.21 -29.97
N ILE A 5 6.96 -1.12 -29.24
CA ILE A 5 8.16 -0.85 -28.44
C ILE A 5 7.84 -1.24 -26.98
N THR A 6 8.51 -2.26 -26.43
CA THR A 6 8.30 -2.70 -25.03
C THR A 6 9.63 -2.85 -24.30
N PRO A 7 9.78 -2.38 -23.04
CA PRO A 7 10.91 -2.73 -22.20
C PRO A 7 10.67 -4.09 -21.52
N TYR A 8 11.60 -5.02 -21.74
CA TYR A 8 11.93 -6.15 -20.86
C TYR A 8 10.81 -7.03 -20.28
N SER A 9 10.06 -7.73 -21.12
CA SER A 9 9.72 -9.11 -20.77
C SER A 9 9.62 -10.00 -22.00
N ASP A 10 10.20 -11.20 -21.90
CA ASP A 10 10.08 -12.21 -22.95
C ASP A 10 8.64 -12.73 -23.08
N SER A 11 7.82 -12.57 -22.04
CA SER A 11 6.38 -12.84 -22.07
C SER A 11 5.61 -11.86 -22.96
N LEU A 12 5.95 -10.57 -22.96
CA LEU A 12 5.35 -9.59 -23.89
C LEU A 12 5.77 -9.83 -25.34
N LYS A 13 7.02 -10.22 -25.58
CA LYS A 13 7.49 -10.62 -26.92
C LYS A 13 6.78 -11.87 -27.44
N ALA A 14 6.56 -12.86 -26.56
CA ALA A 14 5.86 -14.08 -26.90
C ALA A 14 4.37 -13.84 -27.21
N SER A 15 3.70 -12.96 -26.45
CA SER A 15 2.33 -12.54 -26.78
C SER A 15 2.25 -11.75 -28.09
N ALA A 16 3.18 -10.82 -28.34
CA ALA A 16 3.17 -10.00 -29.56
C ALA A 16 3.42 -10.84 -30.83
N SER A 17 4.29 -11.85 -30.77
CA SER A 17 4.57 -12.73 -31.92
C SER A 17 3.37 -13.63 -32.28
N GLN A 18 2.56 -14.05 -31.30
CA GLN A 18 1.32 -14.80 -31.53
C GLN A 18 0.28 -14.01 -32.35
N PHE A 19 0.36 -12.68 -32.36
CA PHE A 19 -0.50 -11.80 -33.17
C PHE A 19 0.19 -11.25 -34.42
N GLY A 20 1.36 -11.77 -34.81
CA GLY A 20 2.08 -11.36 -36.02
C GLY A 20 2.73 -9.97 -35.95
N LEU A 21 3.00 -9.47 -34.74
CA LEU A 21 3.59 -8.15 -34.51
C LEU A 21 5.12 -8.23 -34.36
N SER A 22 5.84 -7.29 -34.96
CA SER A 22 7.29 -7.14 -34.76
C SER A 22 7.61 -6.31 -33.50
N THR A 23 8.47 -6.82 -32.63
CA THR A 23 8.91 -6.11 -31.42
C THR A 23 10.30 -5.51 -31.59
N HIS A 24 10.47 -4.24 -31.20
CA HIS A 24 11.79 -3.59 -31.16
C HIS A 24 12.12 -3.15 -29.73
N CYS A 25 13.26 -3.60 -29.19
CA CYS A 25 13.73 -3.23 -27.86
C CYS A 25 14.78 -2.11 -27.97
N PRO A 26 14.44 -0.85 -27.66
CA PRO A 26 15.45 0.20 -27.56
C PRO A 26 16.38 -0.08 -26.37
N THR A 27 17.66 0.22 -26.54
CA THR A 27 18.64 0.13 -25.45
C THR A 27 18.33 1.18 -24.38
N PRO A 28 18.71 0.96 -23.10
CA PRO A 28 18.49 1.94 -22.03
C PRO A 28 19.00 3.36 -22.37
N ALA A 29 20.14 3.45 -23.06
CA ALA A 29 20.72 4.71 -23.53
C ALA A 29 19.83 5.46 -24.54
N LEU A 30 18.95 4.77 -25.27
CA LEU A 30 18.03 5.38 -26.22
C LEU A 30 16.79 5.97 -25.51
N LEU A 31 16.41 5.44 -24.35
CA LEU A 31 15.27 5.91 -23.55
C LEU A 31 15.60 7.19 -22.76
N ASP A 32 16.86 7.35 -22.33
CA ASP A 32 17.34 8.55 -21.63
C ASP A 32 17.36 9.82 -22.51
N VAL A 33 17.45 9.68 -23.83
CA VAL A 33 17.51 10.82 -24.78
C VAL A 33 16.13 11.47 -25.00
N PHE A 34 15.04 10.74 -24.80
CA PHE A 34 13.69 11.20 -25.16
C PHE A 34 12.80 11.62 -24.00
N GLY A 35 12.92 10.98 -22.83
CA GLY A 35 12.01 11.24 -21.69
C GLY A 35 10.53 11.17 -22.10
N ASP A 36 9.71 12.11 -21.61
CA ASP A 36 8.26 12.19 -21.87
C ASP A 36 7.90 12.92 -23.19
N ASP A 37 8.87 13.33 -24.01
CA ASP A 37 8.63 14.14 -25.22
C ASP A 37 8.07 13.27 -26.37
N LYS A 38 6.74 13.17 -26.40
CA LYS A 38 5.95 12.52 -27.45
C LYS A 38 6.36 12.91 -28.87
N THR A 39 6.77 14.16 -29.07
CA THR A 39 7.08 14.69 -30.39
C THR A 39 8.41 14.11 -30.90
N LYS A 40 9.45 14.12 -30.07
CA LYS A 40 10.76 13.54 -30.43
C LYS A 40 10.69 12.03 -30.63
N LEU A 41 9.92 11.34 -29.79
CA LEU A 41 9.73 9.90 -29.89
C LEU A 41 8.96 9.52 -31.17
N THR A 42 7.98 10.32 -31.57
CA THR A 42 7.25 10.14 -32.84
C THR A 42 8.15 10.39 -34.05
N ILE A 43 9.01 11.42 -34.01
CA ILE A 43 9.99 11.71 -35.07
C ILE A 43 10.99 10.55 -35.22
N TRP A 44 11.54 10.03 -34.11
CA TRP A 44 12.44 8.89 -34.13
C TRP A 44 11.73 7.62 -34.67
N ALA A 45 10.52 7.34 -34.21
CA ALA A 45 9.73 6.18 -34.67
C ALA A 45 9.45 6.23 -36.18
N ASN A 46 9.09 7.41 -36.70
CA ASN A 46 8.89 7.62 -38.14
C ASN A 46 10.18 7.43 -38.95
N ALA A 47 11.33 7.89 -38.44
CA ALA A 47 12.63 7.70 -39.09
C ALA A 47 13.08 6.22 -39.13
N HIS A 48 12.46 5.36 -38.32
CA HIS A 48 12.72 3.92 -38.26
C HIS A 48 11.54 3.08 -38.77
N ASN A 49 10.61 3.69 -39.53
CA ASN A 49 9.45 3.05 -40.15
C ASN A 49 8.52 2.31 -39.17
N LEU A 50 8.36 2.82 -37.94
CA LEU A 50 7.46 2.26 -36.93
C LEU A 50 6.10 2.99 -36.97
N THR A 51 5.02 2.28 -37.30
CA THR A 51 3.65 2.85 -37.34
C THR A 51 2.91 2.67 -36.01
N ALA A 52 2.29 3.78 -35.54
CA ALA A 52 1.53 4.02 -34.29
C ALA A 52 0.65 2.87 -33.71
N PRO A 53 0.31 2.90 -32.40
CA PRO A 53 0.60 3.96 -31.42
C PRO A 53 1.91 3.76 -30.64
N VAL A 54 2.73 4.81 -30.64
CA VAL A 54 3.92 4.93 -29.80
C VAL A 54 3.50 5.55 -28.47
N VAL A 55 3.49 4.77 -27.40
CA VAL A 55 3.21 5.26 -26.05
C VAL A 55 4.55 5.63 -25.43
N PRO A 56 4.81 6.89 -25.05
CA PRO A 56 6.00 7.23 -24.30
C PRO A 56 6.02 6.43 -23.01
N TYR A 57 7.19 5.89 -22.70
CA TYR A 57 7.56 5.63 -21.32
C TYR A 57 7.31 6.93 -20.55
N SER A 58 6.45 6.90 -19.53
CA SER A 58 6.39 8.03 -18.62
C SER A 58 7.57 7.89 -17.67
N MET A 59 8.64 8.63 -17.90
CA MET A 59 9.56 9.04 -16.84
C MET A 59 8.81 10.04 -15.95
N LYS A 60 7.77 9.57 -15.25
CA LYS A 60 7.23 10.27 -14.08
C LYS A 60 8.21 10.23 -12.90
N SER A 61 9.52 10.06 -13.14
CA SER A 61 10.61 10.41 -12.22
C SER A 61 10.77 11.92 -12.13
N ARG A 62 9.69 12.60 -11.72
CA ARG A 62 9.81 13.79 -10.88
C ARG A 62 9.61 13.31 -9.44
N MET A 63 10.22 13.98 -8.47
CA MET A 63 10.02 13.74 -7.04
C MET A 63 8.53 13.89 -6.63
N HIS A 64 7.72 12.88 -6.90
CA HIS A 64 6.32 12.80 -6.53
C HIS A 64 6.06 11.43 -5.92
N LEU A 65 5.11 11.39 -5.00
CA LEU A 65 4.71 10.15 -4.33
C LEU A 65 3.79 9.39 -5.27
N ILE A 66 3.98 8.08 -5.32
CA ILE A 66 3.21 7.20 -6.19
C ILE A 66 2.29 6.37 -5.29
N PRO A 67 0.97 6.28 -5.61
CA PRO A 67 0.13 5.25 -5.03
C PRO A 67 0.62 3.88 -5.50
N HIS A 68 0.76 2.89 -4.62
CA HIS A 68 1.36 1.63 -5.03
C HIS A 68 0.38 0.74 -5.83
N GLY A 69 -0.94 0.92 -5.71
CA GLY A 69 -1.92 0.05 -6.34
C GLY A 69 -1.77 -0.13 -7.86
N ASN A 70 -1.76 -1.40 -8.31
CA ASN A 70 -1.83 -1.76 -9.73
C ASN A 70 -3.26 -2.13 -10.14
N PRO A 71 -4.00 -1.26 -10.86
CA PRO A 71 -5.36 -1.56 -11.29
C PRO A 71 -5.37 -2.56 -12.47
N GLN A 72 -5.85 -3.77 -12.23
CA GLN A 72 -6.24 -4.70 -13.29
C GLN A 72 -7.71 -4.44 -13.66
N ILE A 73 -8.00 -4.17 -14.94
CA ILE A 73 -9.38 -4.08 -15.44
C ILE A 73 -9.81 -5.45 -15.95
N LYS A 74 -10.78 -6.04 -15.22
CA LYS A 74 -11.45 -7.33 -15.40
C LYS A 74 -10.60 -8.59 -15.11
N PRO A 75 -11.16 -9.55 -14.36
CA PRO A 75 -10.41 -10.73 -13.90
C PRO A 75 -9.97 -11.63 -15.05
N ALA A 76 -8.78 -12.21 -14.93
CA ALA A 76 -8.38 -13.37 -15.71
C ALA A 76 -9.29 -14.56 -15.36
N ALA A 77 -9.69 -15.34 -16.35
CA ALA A 77 -10.43 -16.58 -16.11
C ALA A 77 -9.59 -17.47 -15.17
N ASN A 78 -10.15 -17.83 -14.01
CA ASN A 78 -9.56 -18.66 -12.93
C ASN A 78 -8.74 -17.94 -11.83
N ALA A 79 -8.71 -16.60 -11.77
CA ALA A 79 -8.11 -15.88 -10.64
C ALA A 79 -8.98 -15.98 -9.37
N SER A 80 -8.39 -16.34 -8.22
CA SER A 80 -9.08 -16.35 -6.91
C SER A 80 -9.05 -14.96 -6.30
N TYR A 81 -10.18 -14.25 -6.23
CA TYR A 81 -10.28 -12.93 -5.59
C TYR A 81 -11.03 -13.02 -4.26
N PHE A 82 -10.80 -12.05 -3.37
CA PHE A 82 -11.38 -12.03 -2.04
C PHE A 82 -12.22 -10.79 -1.79
N ASN A 83 -13.32 -10.97 -1.06
CA ASN A 83 -13.99 -9.89 -0.36
C ASN A 83 -13.30 -9.66 0.99
N MET A 84 -13.35 -8.43 1.52
CA MET A 84 -12.66 -8.12 2.78
C MET A 84 -13.20 -8.87 4.00
N ASN A 85 -14.45 -9.35 3.99
CA ASN A 85 -14.98 -10.23 5.03
C ASN A 85 -14.29 -11.62 5.03
N GLN A 86 -13.90 -12.13 3.87
CA GLN A 86 -13.11 -13.36 3.73
C GLN A 86 -11.69 -13.10 4.23
N VAL A 87 -11.04 -12.01 3.80
CA VAL A 87 -9.69 -11.63 4.27
C VAL A 87 -9.65 -11.53 5.80
N ARG A 88 -10.67 -10.91 6.40
CA ARG A 88 -10.82 -10.80 7.86
C ARG A 88 -10.89 -12.16 8.55
N THR A 89 -11.58 -13.12 7.93
CA THR A 89 -11.70 -14.50 8.42
C THR A 89 -10.37 -15.25 8.27
N ILE A 90 -9.74 -15.16 7.10
CA ILE A 90 -8.48 -15.83 6.77
C ILE A 90 -7.37 -15.42 7.74
N TYR A 91 -7.18 -14.12 7.99
CA TYR A 91 -6.17 -13.63 8.93
C TYR A 91 -6.64 -13.59 10.39
N ASN A 92 -7.78 -14.20 10.68
CA ASN A 92 -8.35 -14.31 12.03
C ASN A 92 -8.40 -12.96 12.78
N ILE A 93 -8.82 -11.90 12.07
CA ILE A 93 -8.94 -10.55 12.63
C ILE A 93 -10.14 -10.55 13.60
N PRO A 94 -9.93 -10.19 14.88
CA PRO A 94 -10.94 -10.29 15.91
C PRO A 94 -12.12 -9.33 15.67
N ALA A 95 -13.23 -9.55 16.40
CA ALA A 95 -14.34 -8.59 16.43
C ALA A 95 -13.84 -7.23 16.94
N PRO A 96 -14.28 -6.11 16.33
CA PRO A 96 -13.90 -4.79 16.80
C PRO A 96 -14.33 -4.55 18.24
N VAL A 97 -13.39 -4.04 19.05
CA VAL A 97 -13.72 -3.49 20.37
C VAL A 97 -14.55 -2.21 20.17
N LYS A 98 -15.69 -2.10 20.84
CA LYS A 98 -16.57 -0.91 20.78
C LYS A 98 -16.00 0.24 21.62
N SER A 99 -14.91 0.82 21.16
CA SER A 99 -14.27 2.00 21.75
C SER A 99 -13.89 2.98 20.66
N ASN A 100 -14.05 4.27 20.93
CA ASN A 100 -13.68 5.33 19.99
C ASN A 100 -12.21 5.19 19.59
N TYR A 101 -11.99 5.12 18.28
CA TYR A 101 -10.67 4.93 17.71
C TYR A 101 -10.60 5.65 16.36
N VAL A 102 -9.48 6.30 16.07
CA VAL A 102 -9.29 7.10 14.87
C VAL A 102 -8.13 6.55 14.05
N VAL A 103 -8.37 6.25 12.78
CA VAL A 103 -7.33 5.92 11.81
C VAL A 103 -7.18 7.08 10.85
N GLY A 104 -5.98 7.65 10.77
CA GLY A 104 -5.61 8.62 9.73
C GLY A 104 -5.12 7.89 8.49
N VAL A 105 -5.60 8.28 7.31
CA VAL A 105 -5.15 7.78 6.01
C VAL A 105 -4.39 8.89 5.31
N VAL A 106 -3.15 8.60 4.93
CA VAL A 106 -2.28 9.51 4.18
C VAL A 106 -2.69 9.51 2.72
N SER A 107 -2.88 10.70 2.15
CA SER A 107 -3.15 10.86 0.73
C SER A 107 -2.42 12.07 0.15
N PHE A 108 -1.95 11.90 -1.08
CA PHE A 108 -1.28 12.93 -1.85
C PHE A 108 -2.06 13.31 -3.11
N GLY A 109 -3.39 13.16 -3.12
CA GLY A 109 -4.23 13.66 -4.21
C GLY A 109 -5.58 12.95 -4.32
N GLY A 110 -6.29 13.21 -5.41
CA GLY A 110 -7.57 12.56 -5.70
C GLY A 110 -8.67 12.93 -4.70
N GLY A 111 -9.49 11.95 -4.34
CA GLY A 111 -10.58 12.13 -3.38
C GLY A 111 -11.39 10.85 -3.18
N LEU A 112 -12.53 10.97 -2.50
CA LEU A 112 -13.56 9.94 -2.40
C LEU A 112 -14.85 10.42 -3.03
N TYR A 113 -15.51 9.53 -3.77
CA TYR A 113 -16.85 9.75 -4.31
C TYR A 113 -17.90 9.72 -3.19
N GLY A 114 -18.81 10.69 -3.20
CA GLY A 114 -19.95 10.78 -2.28
C GLY A 114 -20.33 12.23 -1.95
N SER A 115 -21.28 12.40 -1.03
CA SER A 115 -21.69 13.70 -0.50
C SER A 115 -20.86 14.04 0.73
N VAL A 116 -20.27 15.24 0.75
CA VAL A 116 -19.43 15.72 1.85
C VAL A 116 -20.08 16.94 2.48
N ASP A 117 -20.30 16.91 3.79
CA ASP A 117 -20.89 18.04 4.51
C ASP A 117 -19.86 19.15 4.83
N SER A 118 -20.30 20.20 5.53
CA SER A 118 -19.43 21.33 5.90
C SER A 118 -18.31 20.97 6.88
N TYR A 119 -18.38 19.81 7.53
CA TYR A 119 -17.35 19.29 8.44
C TYR A 119 -16.43 18.27 7.76
N GLY A 120 -16.62 18.00 6.46
CA GLY A 120 -15.86 17.00 5.73
C GLY A 120 -16.38 15.57 5.90
N VAL A 121 -17.52 15.36 6.57
CA VAL A 121 -18.08 14.02 6.78
C VAL A 121 -18.65 13.50 5.47
N LEU A 122 -18.17 12.33 5.06
CA LEU A 122 -18.63 11.65 3.85
C LEU A 122 -19.89 10.81 4.14
N SER A 123 -20.87 10.93 3.25
CA SER A 123 -22.10 10.14 3.22
C SER A 123 -22.44 9.74 1.79
N ASN A 124 -23.24 8.68 1.61
CA ASN A 124 -23.66 8.18 0.29
C ASN A 124 -22.51 7.94 -0.70
N GLY A 125 -21.30 7.69 -0.19
CA GLY A 125 -20.11 7.46 -0.97
C GLY A 125 -19.93 6.00 -1.35
N ASP A 126 -18.94 5.75 -2.23
CA ASP A 126 -18.67 4.40 -2.69
C ASP A 126 -18.18 3.49 -1.55
N VAL A 127 -17.39 4.03 -0.62
CA VAL A 127 -16.93 3.29 0.56
C VAL A 127 -18.08 2.75 1.42
N GLN A 128 -19.16 3.52 1.59
CA GLN A 128 -20.36 3.06 2.31
C GLN A 128 -21.16 2.03 1.50
N LYS A 129 -21.24 2.19 0.18
CA LYS A 129 -21.88 1.20 -0.71
C LYS A 129 -21.13 -0.12 -0.68
N TYR A 130 -19.79 -0.08 -0.70
CA TYR A 130 -18.95 -1.27 -0.57
C TYR A 130 -19.17 -1.99 0.75
N TRP A 131 -19.13 -1.28 1.88
CA TRP A 131 -19.42 -1.89 3.18
C TRP A 131 -20.81 -2.50 3.23
N THR A 132 -21.81 -1.83 2.65
CA THR A 132 -23.17 -2.39 2.53
C THR A 132 -23.19 -3.66 1.68
N ALA A 133 -22.48 -3.68 0.55
CA ALA A 133 -22.36 -4.85 -0.33
C ALA A 133 -21.64 -6.04 0.35
N LEU A 134 -20.74 -5.77 1.30
CA LEU A 134 -20.12 -6.78 2.16
C LEU A 134 -21.01 -7.27 3.31
N GLY A 135 -22.22 -6.72 3.46
CA GLY A 135 -23.14 -7.05 4.55
C GLY A 135 -22.86 -6.32 5.87
N ILE A 136 -22.02 -5.28 5.87
CA ILE A 136 -21.80 -4.43 7.04
C ILE A 136 -22.99 -3.48 7.16
N ALA A 137 -23.84 -3.74 8.17
CA ALA A 137 -25.01 -2.93 8.45
C ALA A 137 -24.62 -1.44 8.67
N PRO A 138 -25.43 -0.46 8.22
CA PRO A 138 -25.12 0.97 8.35
C PRO A 138 -24.75 1.40 9.78
N ILE A 139 -25.37 0.81 10.80
CA ILE A 139 -25.08 1.10 12.22
C ILE A 139 -23.66 0.68 12.68
N ASN A 140 -23.02 -0.21 11.92
CA ASN A 140 -21.66 -0.68 12.15
C ASN A 140 -20.65 -0.09 11.16
N GLN A 141 -21.08 0.79 10.25
CA GLN A 141 -20.15 1.42 9.31
C GLN A 141 -19.33 2.50 10.03
N PRO A 142 -18.01 2.57 9.79
CA PRO A 142 -17.17 3.65 10.30
C PRO A 142 -17.62 5.01 9.76
N ARG A 143 -17.36 6.06 10.53
CA ARG A 143 -17.46 7.43 10.01
C ARG A 143 -16.22 7.76 9.17
N VAL A 144 -16.41 8.40 8.02
CA VAL A 144 -15.31 8.90 7.18
C VAL A 144 -15.33 10.42 7.18
N ILE A 145 -14.17 11.03 7.46
CA ILE A 145 -13.96 12.48 7.39
C ILE A 145 -12.86 12.75 6.36
N ILE A 146 -13.08 13.71 5.47
CA ILE A 146 -12.10 14.11 4.45
C ILE A 146 -11.53 15.47 4.83
N VAL A 147 -10.20 15.53 4.95
CA VAL A 147 -9.46 16.72 5.40
C VAL A 147 -8.40 17.07 4.37
N PRO A 148 -8.75 17.87 3.34
CA PRO A 148 -7.76 18.45 2.45
C PRO A 148 -6.95 19.53 3.19
N ILE A 149 -5.63 19.52 3.03
CA ILE A 149 -4.71 20.50 3.63
C ILE A 149 -3.90 21.22 2.56
N ALA A 150 -3.31 22.36 2.91
CA ALA A 150 -2.36 23.10 2.07
C ALA A 150 -2.86 23.33 0.62
N GLY A 151 -4.16 23.62 0.45
CA GLY A 151 -4.77 23.90 -0.85
C GLY A 151 -5.16 22.67 -1.67
N ALA A 152 -4.92 21.45 -1.17
CA ALA A 152 -5.48 20.24 -1.74
C ALA A 152 -7.02 20.25 -1.68
N LYS A 153 -7.65 19.35 -2.44
CA LYS A 153 -9.11 19.25 -2.54
C LYS A 153 -9.53 17.79 -2.57
N ASN A 154 -10.74 17.51 -2.06
CA ASN A 154 -11.44 16.28 -2.40
C ASN A 154 -11.91 16.36 -3.85
N LYS A 155 -11.18 15.76 -4.79
CA LYS A 155 -11.49 15.79 -6.22
C LYS A 155 -11.38 14.38 -6.81
N PRO A 156 -12.33 13.48 -6.49
CA PRO A 156 -12.30 12.11 -6.99
C PRO A 156 -12.36 12.08 -8.52
N ASN A 157 -11.48 11.32 -9.14
CA ASN A 157 -11.40 11.10 -10.59
C ASN A 157 -10.63 9.81 -10.88
N ILE A 158 -11.24 8.88 -11.62
CA ILE A 158 -10.59 7.60 -11.96
C ILE A 158 -9.34 7.74 -12.85
N ASN A 159 -9.17 8.90 -13.52
CA ASN A 159 -8.05 9.19 -14.41
C ASN A 159 -7.00 10.12 -13.76
N ASP A 160 -6.95 10.21 -12.43
CA ASP A 160 -6.02 11.08 -11.70
C ASP A 160 -4.63 10.47 -11.44
N GLY A 161 -4.32 9.35 -12.11
CA GLY A 161 -3.08 8.62 -11.91
C GLY A 161 -3.11 7.63 -10.74
N GLY A 162 -4.30 7.33 -10.20
CA GLY A 162 -4.50 6.26 -9.22
C GLY A 162 -4.86 6.76 -7.83
N SER A 163 -4.66 8.04 -7.53
CA SER A 163 -4.88 8.61 -6.19
C SER A 163 -6.30 8.36 -5.66
N THR A 164 -7.33 8.50 -6.51
CA THR A 164 -8.71 8.22 -6.09
C THR A 164 -8.94 6.75 -5.81
N MET A 165 -8.34 5.86 -6.59
CA MET A 165 -8.44 4.41 -6.36
C MET A 165 -7.75 4.02 -5.06
N GLU A 166 -6.54 4.55 -4.82
CA GLU A 166 -5.77 4.35 -3.59
C GLU A 166 -6.54 4.80 -2.35
N ASN A 167 -7.03 6.05 -2.35
CA ASN A 167 -7.80 6.58 -1.23
C ASN A 167 -9.03 5.72 -0.93
N THR A 168 -9.72 5.26 -1.98
CA THR A 168 -10.93 4.44 -1.85
C THR A 168 -10.57 3.08 -1.29
N LEU A 169 -9.53 2.45 -1.82
CA LEU A 169 -9.02 1.16 -1.38
C LEU A 169 -8.63 1.17 0.10
N ASP A 170 -7.86 2.17 0.53
CA ASP A 170 -7.42 2.32 1.91
C ASP A 170 -8.62 2.37 2.87
N VAL A 171 -9.58 3.26 2.57
CA VAL A 171 -10.74 3.50 3.42
C VAL A 171 -11.68 2.29 3.44
N GLU A 172 -11.95 1.69 2.28
CA GLU A 172 -12.77 0.48 2.16
C GLU A 172 -12.17 -0.68 2.96
N THR A 173 -10.86 -0.89 2.83
CA THR A 173 -10.12 -1.97 3.49
C THR A 173 -10.11 -1.79 5.01
N ILE A 174 -9.75 -0.60 5.51
CA ILE A 174 -9.73 -0.30 6.95
C ILE A 174 -11.13 -0.51 7.56
N GLY A 175 -12.16 0.04 6.92
CA GLY A 175 -13.51 -0.04 7.46
C GLY A 175 -14.10 -1.45 7.42
N SER A 176 -13.68 -2.27 6.47
CA SER A 176 -14.10 -3.67 6.37
C SER A 176 -13.36 -4.59 7.35
N ALA A 177 -12.09 -4.29 7.63
CA ALA A 177 -11.31 -4.99 8.64
C ALA A 177 -11.77 -4.63 10.08
N CYS A 178 -12.28 -3.41 10.29
CA CYS A 178 -12.83 -2.94 11.56
C CYS A 178 -14.26 -2.36 11.42
N PRO A 179 -15.29 -3.20 11.22
CA PRO A 179 -16.66 -2.77 10.98
C PRO A 179 -17.37 -2.37 12.28
N THR A 180 -17.10 -1.16 12.78
CA THR A 180 -17.77 -0.59 13.94
C THR A 180 -18.01 0.92 13.79
N SER A 181 -19.14 1.42 14.30
CA SER A 181 -19.44 2.86 14.36
C SER A 181 -18.57 3.63 15.37
N SER A 182 -17.81 2.93 16.22
CA SER A 182 -16.79 3.55 17.08
C SER A 182 -15.50 3.91 16.33
N LEU A 183 -15.34 3.44 15.08
CA LEU A 183 -14.21 3.79 14.24
C LEU A 183 -14.49 5.07 13.46
N THR A 184 -13.52 5.99 13.48
CA THR A 184 -13.46 7.13 12.56
C THR A 184 -12.23 6.98 11.66
N ILE A 185 -12.44 7.05 10.36
CA ILE A 185 -11.37 7.08 9.36
C ILE A 185 -11.27 8.52 8.85
N ILE A 186 -10.08 9.10 8.92
CA ILE A 186 -9.85 10.47 8.42
C ILE A 186 -8.89 10.40 7.24
N LEU A 187 -9.37 10.74 6.05
CA LEU A 187 -8.54 10.86 4.86
C LEU A 187 -7.91 12.26 4.82
N TYR A 188 -6.60 12.34 5.04
CA TYR A 188 -5.87 13.60 4.95
C TYR A 188 -5.23 13.74 3.56
N ILE A 189 -5.69 14.72 2.79
CA ILE A 189 -5.23 14.93 1.40
C ILE A 189 -4.26 16.11 1.38
N ALA A 190 -3.01 15.86 0.98
CA ALA A 190 -1.98 16.87 0.75
C ALA A 190 -1.63 17.00 -0.74
N PRO A 191 -0.93 18.07 -1.16
CA PRO A 191 -0.38 18.17 -2.52
C PRO A 191 0.62 17.05 -2.83
N ASN A 192 0.59 16.48 -4.05
CA ASN A 192 1.51 15.40 -4.45
C ASN A 192 2.95 15.87 -4.64
N THR A 193 3.70 15.98 -3.55
CA THR A 193 5.13 16.29 -3.57
C THR A 193 5.81 15.57 -2.39
N LEU A 194 7.05 15.12 -2.56
CA LEU A 194 7.80 14.53 -1.44
C LEU A 194 7.92 15.50 -0.24
N ALA A 195 8.01 16.81 -0.52
CA ALA A 195 8.10 17.86 0.51
C ALA A 195 6.81 18.06 1.33
N ALA A 196 5.67 17.56 0.86
CA ALA A 196 4.41 17.63 1.60
C ALA A 196 4.33 16.58 2.72
N PHE A 197 5.13 15.51 2.65
CA PHE A 197 5.11 14.41 3.62
C PHE A 197 5.33 14.85 5.07
N PRO A 198 6.42 15.55 5.44
CA PRO A 198 6.61 15.97 6.83
C PRO A 198 5.53 16.95 7.29
N THR A 199 5.06 17.84 6.43
CA THR A 199 3.97 18.78 6.74
C THR A 199 2.67 18.04 7.03
N LEU A 200 2.34 17.01 6.25
CA LEU A 200 1.16 16.18 6.46
C LEU A 200 1.24 15.40 7.78
N LEU A 201 2.37 14.74 8.05
CA LEU A 201 2.59 14.01 9.31
C LEU A 201 2.51 14.94 10.53
N ASN A 202 3.11 16.14 10.43
CA ASN A 202 3.03 17.16 11.46
C ASN A 202 1.59 17.60 11.70
N TYR A 203 0.81 17.85 10.63
CA TYR A 203 -0.59 18.22 10.72
C TYR A 203 -1.42 17.13 11.43
N MET A 204 -1.27 15.87 11.01
CA MET A 204 -1.93 14.72 11.63
C MET A 204 -1.58 14.57 13.12
N ARG A 205 -0.32 14.91 13.50
CA ARG A 205 0.15 14.85 14.89
C ARG A 205 -0.24 16.07 15.73
N THR A 206 -0.51 17.24 15.17
CA THR A 206 -0.66 18.48 15.97
C THR A 206 -2.04 19.10 15.90
N THR A 207 -2.81 18.84 14.83
CA THR A 207 -4.09 19.50 14.57
C THR A 207 -5.26 18.59 14.90
N ASN A 208 -6.21 19.10 15.68
CA ASN A 208 -7.49 18.43 15.90
C ASN A 208 -8.42 18.68 14.71
N VAL A 209 -9.07 17.62 14.22
CA VAL A 209 -10.18 17.72 13.27
C VAL A 209 -11.46 17.81 14.08
N THR A 210 -12.20 18.92 13.98
CA THR A 210 -13.41 19.15 14.78
C THR A 210 -14.66 18.93 13.95
N VAL A 211 -15.52 17.97 14.35
CA VAL A 211 -16.85 17.76 13.76
C VAL A 211 -17.89 18.01 14.83
N SER A 212 -18.75 19.00 14.62
CA SER A 212 -19.83 19.37 15.55
C SER A 212 -19.39 19.51 17.01
N GLY A 213 -18.22 20.14 17.24
CA GLY A 213 -17.66 20.37 18.58
C GLY A 213 -16.87 19.20 19.18
N VAL A 214 -16.78 18.05 18.50
CA VAL A 214 -15.97 16.90 18.93
C VAL A 214 -14.65 16.88 18.17
N ASN A 215 -13.55 16.75 18.91
CA ASN A 215 -12.19 16.71 18.34
C ASN A 215 -11.74 15.28 18.04
N TYR A 216 -11.19 15.08 16.85
CA TYR A 216 -10.61 13.83 16.38
C TYR A 216 -9.14 14.01 16.05
N LYS A 217 -8.36 12.99 16.40
CA LYS A 217 -6.93 12.92 16.12
C LYS A 217 -6.54 11.44 15.95
N PRO A 218 -5.65 11.10 15.00
CA PRO A 218 -5.28 9.72 14.74
C PRO A 218 -4.70 9.02 15.98
N ASN A 219 -5.16 7.79 16.23
CA ASN A 219 -4.51 6.82 17.11
C ASN A 219 -3.55 5.90 16.33
N LEU A 220 -3.78 5.79 15.03
CA LEU A 220 -3.06 4.98 14.08
C LEU A 220 -3.06 5.68 12.72
N ILE A 221 -2.00 5.49 11.95
CA ILE A 221 -1.90 6.00 10.58
C ILE A 221 -1.70 4.84 9.61
N SER A 222 -2.44 4.85 8.50
CA SER A 222 -2.21 4.00 7.34
C SER A 222 -1.62 4.85 6.21
N CYS A 223 -0.60 4.32 5.55
CA CYS A 223 0.07 5.01 4.46
C CYS A 223 0.40 4.03 3.32
N SER A 224 -0.22 4.25 2.18
CA SER A 224 -0.03 3.48 0.95
C SER A 224 0.66 4.33 -0.13
N TRP A 225 1.57 5.21 0.30
CA TRP A 225 2.28 6.16 -0.55
C TRP A 225 3.76 6.16 -0.22
N GLY A 226 4.56 6.10 -1.28
CA GLY A 226 5.99 5.96 -1.14
C GLY A 226 6.74 6.30 -2.42
N ALA A 227 8.06 6.19 -2.31
CA ALA A 227 9.00 6.19 -3.40
C ALA A 227 10.33 5.56 -2.92
N PRO A 228 11.24 5.16 -3.82
CA PRO A 228 12.56 4.70 -3.46
C PRO A 228 13.29 5.63 -2.47
N GLU A 229 13.83 5.05 -1.39
CA GLU A 229 14.58 5.75 -0.34
C GLU A 229 15.66 6.68 -0.93
N ILE A 230 16.30 6.24 -2.02
CA ILE A 230 17.35 6.98 -2.73
C ILE A 230 16.87 8.27 -3.43
N TYR A 231 15.55 8.44 -3.62
CA TYR A 231 14.98 9.64 -4.25
C TYR A 231 14.76 10.77 -3.24
N TYR A 232 14.90 10.49 -1.94
CA TYR A 232 14.79 11.50 -0.91
C TYR A 232 16.16 12.09 -0.59
N SER A 233 16.24 13.42 -0.49
CA SER A 233 17.45 14.05 0.05
C SER A 233 17.64 13.65 1.52
N SER A 234 18.89 13.63 1.99
CA SER A 234 19.19 13.33 3.40
C SER A 234 18.46 14.26 4.37
N SER A 235 18.26 15.53 3.99
CA SER A 235 17.49 16.51 4.77
C SER A 235 16.00 16.15 4.85
N LEU A 236 15.40 15.69 3.75
CA LEU A 236 13.99 15.32 3.72
C LEU A 236 13.75 14.02 4.50
N ILE A 237 14.65 13.04 4.37
CA ILE A 237 14.67 11.82 5.20
C ILE A 237 14.72 12.19 6.69
N ALA A 238 15.61 13.10 7.09
CA ALA A 238 15.74 13.53 8.49
C ALA A 238 14.46 14.23 9.00
N ASN A 239 13.84 15.08 8.18
CA ASN A 239 12.59 15.76 8.53
C ASN A 239 11.43 14.78 8.71
N ILE A 240 11.26 13.84 7.76
CA ILE A 240 10.20 12.83 7.84
C ILE A 240 10.44 11.90 9.03
N ASN A 241 11.70 11.49 9.28
CA ASN A 241 12.07 10.72 10.46
C ASN A 241 11.72 11.44 11.78
N THR A 242 11.93 12.76 11.84
CA THR A 242 11.58 13.56 13.02
C THR A 242 10.09 13.49 13.32
N GLU A 243 9.24 13.60 12.30
CA GLU A 243 7.79 13.52 12.48
C GLU A 243 7.30 12.09 12.78
N LEU A 244 7.85 11.07 12.12
CA LEU A 244 7.53 9.67 12.39
C LEU A 244 7.94 9.23 13.80
N SER A 245 9.12 9.69 14.26
CA SER A 245 9.57 9.49 15.64
C SER A 245 8.65 10.19 16.64
N ALA A 246 8.24 11.43 16.37
CA ALA A 246 7.32 12.16 17.23
C ALA A 246 5.91 11.52 17.28
N LEU A 247 5.41 10.97 16.17
CA LEU A 247 4.17 10.20 16.12
C LEU A 247 4.28 8.92 16.97
N THR A 248 5.36 8.16 16.78
CA THR A 248 5.64 6.94 17.55
C THR A 248 5.75 7.21 19.04
N ALA A 249 6.46 8.27 19.44
CA ALA A 249 6.57 8.71 20.83
C ALA A 249 5.22 9.14 21.43
N ALA A 250 4.29 9.63 20.60
CA ALA A 250 2.92 9.94 21.01
C ALA A 250 2.01 8.70 21.07
N GLY A 251 2.53 7.49 20.88
CA GLY A 251 1.77 6.24 20.86
C GLY A 251 0.98 6.01 19.56
N ILE A 252 1.24 6.79 18.52
CA ILE A 252 0.59 6.63 17.22
C ILE A 252 1.43 5.69 16.37
N SER A 253 0.92 4.48 16.14
CA SER A 253 1.56 3.56 15.21
C SER A 253 1.31 3.99 13.76
N ILE A 254 2.23 3.66 12.86
CA ILE A 254 2.08 3.91 11.42
C ILE A 254 2.29 2.61 10.66
N CYS A 255 1.31 2.17 9.87
CA CYS A 255 1.42 1.05 8.93
C CYS A 255 1.73 1.61 7.54
N VAL A 256 2.80 1.14 6.91
CA VAL A 256 3.29 1.66 5.62
C VAL A 256 3.48 0.52 4.63
N ALA A 257 2.90 0.66 3.44
CA ALA A 257 3.11 -0.23 2.31
C ALA A 257 4.60 -0.25 1.88
N THR A 258 5.16 -1.40 1.51
CA THR A 258 6.59 -1.49 1.17
C THR A 258 6.94 -1.27 -0.30
N GLY A 259 5.94 -0.99 -1.14
CA GLY A 259 6.11 -0.81 -2.57
C GLY A 259 5.70 -2.03 -3.39
N ASP A 260 5.47 -1.81 -4.68
CA ASP A 260 4.82 -2.78 -5.58
C ASP A 260 5.68 -3.09 -6.82
N ASN A 261 7.00 -2.89 -6.70
CA ASN A 261 7.98 -3.12 -7.77
C ASN A 261 9.12 -4.04 -7.35
N GLY A 262 8.83 -4.97 -6.43
CA GLY A 262 9.76 -5.99 -5.94
C GLY A 262 10.97 -5.36 -5.25
N SER A 263 12.10 -6.06 -5.28
CA SER A 263 13.34 -5.60 -4.65
C SER A 263 14.02 -4.42 -5.36
N ASN A 264 13.55 -4.01 -6.54
CA ASN A 264 14.11 -2.90 -7.32
C ASN A 264 13.34 -1.58 -7.13
N ASP A 265 12.13 -1.64 -6.57
CA ASP A 265 11.30 -0.47 -6.30
C ASP A 265 11.09 0.47 -7.51
N GLY A 266 11.12 -0.11 -8.72
CA GLY A 266 10.88 0.62 -9.97
C GLY A 266 12.02 1.54 -10.42
N VAL A 267 13.18 1.51 -9.77
CA VAL A 267 14.34 2.37 -10.12
C VAL A 267 14.97 1.97 -11.46
N GLY A 268 14.86 0.69 -11.85
CA GLY A 268 15.46 0.12 -13.04
C GLY A 268 16.85 -0.49 -12.79
N GLY A 269 17.40 -1.13 -13.83
CA GLY A 269 18.66 -1.87 -13.75
C GLY A 269 18.56 -3.14 -12.91
N SER A 270 19.69 -3.60 -12.37
CA SER A 270 19.80 -4.78 -11.51
C SER A 270 19.99 -4.47 -10.02
N GLY A 271 19.83 -3.19 -9.64
CA GLY A 271 20.00 -2.74 -8.26
C GLY A 271 18.83 -3.14 -7.37
N ASN A 272 19.09 -3.19 -6.05
CA ASN A 272 18.05 -3.35 -5.05
C ASN A 272 17.80 -2.03 -4.32
N TYR A 273 16.54 -1.65 -4.22
CA TYR A 273 16.07 -0.41 -3.63
C TYR A 273 14.86 -0.73 -2.77
N ILE A 274 14.69 0.07 -1.71
CA ILE A 274 13.56 -0.08 -0.81
C ILE A 274 12.79 1.22 -0.71
N ASP A 275 11.50 1.10 -0.43
CA ASP A 275 10.60 2.23 -0.40
C ASP A 275 10.70 3.02 0.92
N PHE A 276 10.57 4.34 0.83
CA PHE A 276 10.44 5.25 1.97
C PHE A 276 9.07 5.95 1.91
N PRO A 277 8.30 5.98 3.02
CA PRO A 277 8.78 5.87 4.40
C PRO A 277 8.82 4.47 5.02
N SER A 278 8.53 3.40 4.28
CA SER A 278 8.47 2.04 4.85
C SER A 278 9.81 1.59 5.47
N SER A 279 10.94 2.07 4.93
CA SER A 279 12.27 1.81 5.48
C SER A 279 12.56 2.48 6.83
N ASN A 280 11.75 3.46 7.26
CA ASN A 280 11.97 4.14 8.54
C ASN A 280 11.78 3.18 9.74
N PRO A 281 12.65 3.20 10.76
CA PRO A 281 12.53 2.30 11.90
C PRO A 281 11.37 2.62 12.87
N ASN A 282 10.68 3.75 12.69
CA ASN A 282 9.52 4.17 13.50
C ASN A 282 8.17 3.84 12.84
N VAL A 283 8.16 2.98 11.82
CA VAL A 283 6.92 2.51 11.17
C VAL A 283 6.88 0.99 11.13
N THR A 284 5.69 0.43 11.01
CA THR A 284 5.47 -0.96 10.67
C THR A 284 5.36 -1.09 9.16
N ALA A 285 6.39 -1.61 8.53
CA ALA A 285 6.43 -1.89 7.10
C ALA A 285 5.64 -3.17 6.79
N VAL A 286 4.68 -3.08 5.86
CA VAL A 286 3.79 -4.19 5.50
C VAL A 286 3.99 -4.57 4.04
N GLY A 287 4.59 -5.74 3.83
CA GLY A 287 4.83 -6.34 2.53
C GLY A 287 3.67 -7.16 2.00
N GLY A 288 3.91 -7.82 0.87
CA GLY A 288 2.85 -8.41 0.07
C GLY A 288 2.97 -9.92 -0.15
N THR A 289 1.85 -10.62 -0.06
CA THR A 289 1.72 -12.04 -0.40
C THR A 289 0.75 -12.28 -1.54
N SER A 290 0.96 -13.37 -2.26
CA SER A 290 -0.05 -14.01 -3.13
C SER A 290 -0.77 -15.07 -2.30
N LEU A 291 -2.10 -15.12 -2.36
CA LEU A 291 -2.91 -15.97 -1.49
C LEU A 291 -3.89 -16.83 -2.29
N ILE A 292 -3.85 -18.14 -2.06
CA ILE A 292 -4.84 -19.09 -2.52
C ILE A 292 -5.45 -19.72 -1.29
N CYS A 293 -6.73 -19.45 -1.02
CA CYS A 293 -7.42 -19.91 0.18
C CYS A 293 -8.83 -20.42 -0.17
N PRO A 294 -8.96 -21.63 -0.74
CA PRO A 294 -10.22 -22.10 -1.32
C PRO A 294 -11.36 -22.27 -0.30
N SER A 295 -11.03 -22.44 0.98
CA SER A 295 -11.99 -22.65 2.06
C SER A 295 -12.45 -21.36 2.73
N GLY A 296 -11.82 -20.22 2.40
CA GLY A 296 -12.02 -18.95 3.10
C GLY A 296 -11.51 -18.96 4.55
N ASN A 297 -10.80 -19.99 4.97
CA ASN A 297 -10.17 -20.13 6.28
C ASN A 297 -8.72 -20.57 6.09
N TYR A 298 -7.80 -20.05 6.91
CA TYR A 298 -6.41 -20.50 6.83
C TYR A 298 -6.30 -21.96 7.30
N ASP A 299 -6.20 -22.89 6.36
CA ASP A 299 -6.18 -24.34 6.59
C ASP A 299 -5.03 -25.01 5.82
N ASN A 300 -4.99 -26.35 5.82
CA ASN A 300 -3.92 -27.11 5.15
C ASN A 300 -3.94 -27.04 3.61
N ARG A 301 -4.97 -26.43 3.00
CA ARG A 301 -5.05 -26.16 1.57
C ARG A 301 -4.72 -24.71 1.23
N THR A 302 -4.49 -23.87 2.23
CA THR A 302 -4.05 -22.49 2.01
C THR A 302 -2.62 -22.50 1.50
N VAL A 303 -2.40 -21.77 0.41
CA VAL A 303 -1.07 -21.48 -0.13
C VAL A 303 -0.89 -19.98 -0.08
N GLU A 304 0.09 -19.54 0.68
CA GLU A 304 0.51 -18.15 0.73
C GLU A 304 2.01 -18.09 0.40
N SER A 305 2.38 -17.23 -0.55
CA SER A 305 3.76 -17.06 -1.03
C SER A 305 4.12 -15.58 -1.13
N ALA A 306 5.40 -15.27 -1.10
CA ALA A 306 5.87 -13.91 -1.38
C ALA A 306 5.35 -13.46 -2.75
N TRP A 307 4.74 -12.27 -2.80
CA TRP A 307 4.35 -11.67 -4.05
C TRP A 307 5.59 -11.16 -4.78
N SER A 308 5.75 -11.55 -6.06
CA SER A 308 6.95 -11.21 -6.84
C SER A 308 7.21 -9.72 -6.99
N SER A 309 6.16 -8.91 -6.88
CA SER A 309 6.25 -7.45 -6.93
C SER A 309 6.13 -6.81 -5.55
N GLY A 310 5.98 -7.57 -4.46
CA GLY A 310 5.96 -7.03 -3.11
C GLY A 310 7.31 -6.45 -2.71
N GLY A 311 7.34 -5.18 -2.31
CA GLY A 311 8.56 -4.49 -1.93
C GLY A 311 9.19 -5.06 -0.66
N GLY A 312 10.51 -4.98 -0.56
CA GLY A 312 11.24 -5.56 0.55
C GLY A 312 12.75 -5.58 0.29
N GLY A 313 13.54 -5.52 1.37
CA GLY A 313 15.00 -5.40 1.27
C GLY A 313 15.64 -4.78 2.50
N VAL A 314 16.82 -4.19 2.31
CA VAL A 314 17.66 -3.64 3.37
C VAL A 314 17.94 -2.16 3.11
N SER A 315 17.75 -1.32 4.12
CA SER A 315 17.96 0.13 4.02
C SER A 315 19.41 0.48 3.82
N SER A 316 19.64 1.51 3.00
CA SER A 316 20.95 2.14 2.83
C SER A 316 21.18 3.30 3.80
N VAL A 317 20.12 3.74 4.49
CA VAL A 317 20.09 4.95 5.33
C VAL A 317 19.99 4.61 6.81
N TYR A 318 19.09 3.70 7.19
CA TYR A 318 18.78 3.43 8.60
C TYR A 318 19.51 2.20 9.12
N SER A 319 20.28 2.39 10.19
CA SER A 319 20.85 1.30 10.96
C SER A 319 19.77 0.38 11.53
N LYS A 320 20.14 -0.88 11.78
CA LYS A 320 19.25 -1.89 12.36
C LYS A 320 18.72 -1.41 13.73
N PRO A 321 17.39 -1.28 13.89
CA PRO A 321 16.82 -0.92 15.18
C PRO A 321 16.94 -2.08 16.18
N ALA A 322 16.97 -1.76 17.48
CA ALA A 322 17.18 -2.76 18.54
C ALA A 322 16.16 -3.91 18.52
N TYR A 323 14.90 -3.63 18.12
CA TYR A 323 13.87 -4.67 18.01
C TYR A 323 14.18 -5.70 16.90
N GLN A 324 14.99 -5.36 15.90
CA GLN A 324 15.47 -6.30 14.86
C GLN A 324 16.79 -7.00 15.26
N SER A 325 17.19 -6.98 16.53
CA SER A 325 18.48 -7.55 16.99
C SER A 325 18.73 -9.00 16.55
N LYS A 326 17.67 -9.81 16.41
CA LYS A 326 17.74 -11.21 15.97
C LYS A 326 17.93 -11.40 14.45
N ILE A 327 17.78 -10.33 13.65
CA ILE A 327 18.00 -10.37 12.20
C ILE A 327 19.48 -10.11 11.92
N SER A 328 20.06 -10.88 10.99
CA SER A 328 21.44 -10.71 10.53
C SER A 328 21.65 -9.37 9.81
N GLY A 329 22.90 -8.89 9.77
CA GLY A 329 23.24 -7.60 9.15
C GLY A 329 23.15 -6.41 10.10
N THR A 330 23.44 -5.23 9.59
CA THR A 330 23.63 -4.00 10.38
C THR A 330 22.62 -2.89 10.09
N MET A 331 21.79 -3.06 9.07
CA MET A 331 20.83 -2.07 8.59
C MET A 331 19.38 -2.53 8.79
N ARG A 332 18.43 -1.58 8.78
CA ARG A 332 17.00 -1.84 8.88
C ARG A 332 16.54 -2.72 7.72
N SER A 333 15.94 -3.87 8.02
CA SER A 333 15.41 -4.81 7.03
C SER A 333 13.89 -4.70 6.94
N ILE A 334 13.29 -4.61 5.74
CA ILE A 334 11.84 -4.63 5.50
C ILE A 334 11.40 -5.84 4.66
N PRO A 335 10.12 -6.25 4.73
CA PRO A 335 9.05 -5.71 5.61
C PRO A 335 9.16 -6.20 7.06
N ASP A 336 8.28 -5.69 7.94
CA ASP A 336 8.11 -6.21 9.31
C ASP A 336 7.04 -7.32 9.33
N LEU A 337 5.94 -7.13 8.60
CA LEU A 337 4.84 -8.08 8.39
C LEU A 337 4.52 -8.19 6.90
N ALA A 338 3.70 -9.16 6.50
CA ALA A 338 3.10 -9.18 5.17
C ALA A 338 1.59 -9.49 5.22
N SER A 339 0.89 -9.16 4.15
CA SER A 339 -0.52 -9.53 3.97
C SER A 339 -0.86 -9.59 2.48
N LEU A 340 -2.10 -10.00 2.18
CA LEU A 340 -2.63 -10.14 0.82
C LEU A 340 -2.36 -8.88 0.01
N ALA A 341 -1.66 -9.06 -1.11
CA ALA A 341 -1.27 -7.96 -1.99
C ALA A 341 -1.28 -8.32 -3.48
N ASP A 342 -1.11 -9.57 -3.90
CA ASP A 342 -1.03 -9.85 -5.34
C ASP A 342 -2.35 -9.51 -6.07
N PRO A 343 -2.36 -8.63 -7.10
CA PRO A 343 -3.55 -8.32 -7.87
C PRO A 343 -4.18 -9.55 -8.56
N ASN A 344 -3.41 -10.59 -8.85
CA ASN A 344 -3.93 -11.85 -9.40
C ASN A 344 -4.74 -12.64 -8.37
N THR A 345 -4.55 -12.36 -7.08
CA THR A 345 -5.34 -12.89 -5.98
C THR A 345 -5.94 -11.76 -5.13
N GLY A 346 -6.29 -10.64 -5.78
CA GLY A 346 -6.56 -9.37 -5.11
C GLY A 346 -7.89 -9.31 -4.37
N VAL A 347 -8.20 -8.12 -3.88
CA VAL A 347 -9.47 -7.81 -3.23
C VAL A 347 -10.44 -7.12 -4.18
N VAL A 348 -11.72 -7.43 -4.02
CA VAL A 348 -12.80 -6.69 -4.68
C VAL A 348 -13.03 -5.37 -3.94
N PHE A 349 -13.17 -4.28 -4.69
CA PHE A 349 -13.44 -2.94 -4.16
C PHE A 349 -14.34 -2.14 -5.11
N ILE A 350 -14.95 -1.06 -4.64
CA ILE A 350 -15.85 -0.21 -5.46
C ILE A 350 -15.26 1.18 -5.63
N VAL A 351 -15.17 1.66 -6.87
CA VAL A 351 -14.84 3.06 -7.14
C VAL A 351 -15.62 3.59 -8.34
N ASN A 352 -16.11 4.82 -8.23
CA ASN A 352 -17.03 5.43 -9.17
C ASN A 352 -18.25 4.53 -9.49
N GLY A 353 -18.76 3.84 -8.46
CA GLY A 353 -19.86 2.87 -8.56
C GLY A 353 -19.59 1.60 -9.37
N GLN A 354 -18.34 1.31 -9.74
CA GLN A 354 -17.95 0.09 -10.46
C GLN A 354 -17.12 -0.83 -9.56
N ASN A 355 -17.27 -2.16 -9.75
CA ASN A 355 -16.45 -3.15 -9.07
C ASN A 355 -15.13 -3.35 -9.81
N TYR A 356 -14.05 -3.43 -9.04
CA TYR A 356 -12.71 -3.72 -9.52
C TYR A 356 -12.05 -4.78 -8.64
N VAL A 357 -11.01 -5.42 -9.16
CA VAL A 357 -10.08 -6.24 -8.36
C VAL A 357 -8.75 -5.52 -8.34
N ILE A 358 -8.19 -5.34 -7.15
CA ILE A 358 -6.92 -4.65 -6.95
C ILE A 358 -6.07 -5.38 -5.93
N GLY A 359 -4.77 -5.17 -6.04
CA GLY A 359 -3.79 -5.62 -5.08
C GLY A 359 -2.86 -4.47 -4.71
N GLY A 360 -1.61 -4.79 -4.48
CA GLY A 360 -0.59 -3.93 -3.93
C GLY A 360 -0.38 -4.13 -2.45
N THR A 361 0.81 -3.78 -1.98
CA THR A 361 1.08 -3.58 -0.55
C THR A 361 0.21 -2.44 0.01
N SER A 362 -0.34 -1.61 -0.87
CA SER A 362 -1.51 -0.74 -0.68
C SER A 362 -2.77 -1.41 -0.12
N VAL A 363 -2.97 -2.71 -0.32
CA VAL A 363 -4.03 -3.48 0.38
C VAL A 363 -3.52 -3.96 1.73
N ALA A 364 -2.27 -4.42 1.76
CA ALA A 364 -1.67 -5.06 2.93
C ALA A 364 -1.55 -4.09 4.13
N ALA A 365 -1.07 -2.87 3.93
CA ALA A 365 -0.93 -1.89 5.01
C ALA A 365 -2.29 -1.50 5.65
N PRO A 366 -3.34 -1.17 4.88
CA PRO A 366 -4.70 -0.99 5.40
C PRO A 366 -5.30 -2.21 6.10
N ILE A 367 -5.00 -3.45 5.68
CA ILE A 367 -5.43 -4.67 6.39
C ILE A 367 -4.87 -4.66 7.81
N ILE A 368 -3.56 -4.43 7.96
CA ILE A 368 -2.92 -4.37 9.27
C ILE A 368 -3.43 -3.18 10.07
N ALA A 369 -3.66 -2.02 9.44
CA ALA A 369 -4.21 -0.86 10.12
C ALA A 369 -5.63 -1.14 10.66
N GLY A 370 -6.48 -1.78 9.86
CA GLY A 370 -7.81 -2.22 10.28
C GLY A 370 -7.77 -3.25 11.42
N TYR A 371 -6.83 -4.21 11.39
CA TYR A 371 -6.60 -5.13 12.50
C TYR A 371 -6.23 -4.39 13.80
N LEU A 372 -5.28 -3.46 13.74
CA LEU A 372 -4.85 -2.68 14.91
C LEU A 372 -5.97 -1.80 15.46
N ALA A 373 -6.82 -1.25 14.58
CA ALA A 373 -8.01 -0.53 14.95
C ALA A 373 -9.05 -1.43 15.64
N ALA A 374 -9.27 -2.65 15.12
CA ALA A 374 -10.21 -3.61 15.71
C ALA A 374 -9.82 -4.00 17.14
N ILE A 375 -8.52 -4.01 17.45
CA ILE A 375 -8.00 -4.29 18.80
C ILE A 375 -7.68 -3.03 19.60
N VAL A 376 -7.97 -1.84 19.06
CA VAL A 376 -7.71 -0.51 19.65
C VAL A 376 -6.27 -0.32 20.17
N SER A 377 -5.27 -0.74 19.39
CA SER A 377 -3.85 -0.59 19.73
C SER A 377 -3.46 0.89 19.88
N LYS A 378 -2.77 1.31 20.94
CA LYS A 378 -2.38 2.73 21.14
C LYS A 378 -0.87 2.90 21.34
N ARG A 379 -0.08 2.08 20.64
CA ARG A 379 1.37 2.09 20.76
C ARG A 379 2.02 1.61 19.47
N PHE A 380 3.28 1.97 19.29
CA PHE A 380 4.13 1.39 18.26
C PHE A 380 4.40 -0.09 18.54
N ILE A 381 4.15 -0.94 17.53
CA ILE A 381 4.04 -2.38 17.73
C ILE A 381 5.32 -3.17 17.41
N ASN A 382 6.27 -2.62 16.64
CA ASN A 382 7.41 -3.43 16.16
C ASN A 382 8.20 -4.12 17.30
N PRO A 383 8.53 -3.47 18.44
CA PRO A 383 9.20 -4.16 19.54
C PRO A 383 8.44 -5.41 20.03
N ILE A 384 7.10 -5.36 20.04
CA ILE A 384 6.25 -6.48 20.44
C ILE A 384 6.20 -7.54 19.33
N LEU A 385 6.09 -7.13 18.06
CA LEU A 385 6.08 -8.05 16.92
C LEU A 385 7.34 -8.93 16.90
N TYR A 386 8.52 -8.32 17.06
CA TYR A 386 9.79 -9.05 17.04
C TYR A 386 10.09 -9.87 18.30
N ALA A 387 9.34 -9.63 19.38
CA ALA A 387 9.37 -10.44 20.59
C ALA A 387 8.30 -11.54 20.59
N ALA A 388 7.29 -11.46 19.73
CA ALA A 388 6.15 -12.36 19.70
C ALA A 388 6.57 -13.79 19.31
N PRO A 389 5.90 -14.83 19.84
CA PRO A 389 6.08 -16.20 19.38
C PRO A 389 5.74 -16.36 17.90
N SER A 390 6.45 -17.23 17.18
CA SER A 390 6.19 -17.53 15.77
C SER A 390 4.76 -18.01 15.50
N SER A 391 4.08 -18.59 16.50
CA SER A 391 2.66 -18.96 16.43
C SER A 391 1.70 -17.77 16.28
N CYS A 392 2.19 -16.53 16.33
CA CYS A 392 1.41 -15.34 16.01
C CYS A 392 1.35 -15.05 14.51
N PHE A 393 2.10 -15.79 13.68
CA PHE A 393 2.26 -15.53 12.27
C PHE A 393 2.13 -16.81 11.43
N HIS A 394 1.68 -16.65 10.20
CA HIS A 394 1.88 -17.65 9.15
C HIS A 394 3.20 -17.35 8.46
N ASP A 395 4.18 -18.22 8.67
CA ASP A 395 5.52 -18.10 8.10
C ASP A 395 5.49 -18.40 6.59
N ILE A 396 5.91 -17.44 5.77
CA ILE A 396 5.87 -17.55 4.32
C ILE A 396 7.23 -18.00 3.83
N ILE A 397 7.31 -19.25 3.39
CA ILE A 397 8.60 -19.90 3.09
C ILE A 397 8.83 -20.13 1.60
N ARG A 398 7.99 -19.54 0.73
CA ARG A 398 8.03 -19.74 -0.73
C ARG A 398 7.86 -18.43 -1.48
N GLY A 399 8.49 -18.36 -2.65
CA GLY A 399 8.48 -17.18 -3.51
C GLY A 399 9.70 -16.28 -3.29
N SER A 400 9.75 -15.21 -4.07
CA SER A 400 10.77 -14.16 -4.00
C SER A 400 10.14 -12.85 -4.44
N ASN A 401 10.76 -11.73 -4.13
CA ASN A 401 10.39 -10.42 -4.70
C ASN A 401 11.40 -9.93 -5.75
N GLY A 402 12.09 -10.87 -6.41
CA GLY A 402 13.28 -10.59 -7.20
C GLY A 402 14.53 -11.10 -6.48
N SER A 403 15.31 -10.19 -5.90
CA SER A 403 16.62 -10.51 -5.31
C SER A 403 16.57 -11.18 -3.94
N TYR A 404 15.47 -11.08 -3.21
CA TYR A 404 15.30 -11.75 -1.92
C TYR A 404 14.34 -12.92 -2.06
N ALA A 405 14.62 -14.00 -1.35
CA ALA A 405 13.77 -15.20 -1.33
C ALA A 405 13.13 -15.37 0.05
N ALA A 406 11.88 -15.81 0.03
CA ALA A 406 11.15 -16.20 1.22
C ALA A 406 11.80 -17.45 1.85
N LYS A 407 11.82 -17.55 3.18
CA LYS A 407 12.47 -18.65 3.91
C LYS A 407 11.85 -18.83 5.30
N VAL A 408 12.25 -19.89 6.01
CA VAL A 408 11.82 -20.10 7.39
C VAL A 408 12.24 -18.93 8.28
N GLY A 409 11.28 -18.38 9.01
CA GLY A 409 11.45 -17.22 9.88
C GLY A 409 11.57 -15.91 9.10
N TYR A 410 12.24 -14.91 9.68
CA TYR A 410 12.29 -13.60 9.06
C TYR A 410 12.97 -13.59 7.69
N ASP A 411 12.35 -12.95 6.71
CA ASP A 411 12.92 -12.65 5.41
C ASP A 411 12.58 -11.26 4.85
N ASN A 412 13.34 -10.84 3.84
CA ASN A 412 13.19 -9.52 3.20
C ASN A 412 12.11 -9.49 2.10
N CYS A 413 11.22 -10.49 2.04
CA CYS A 413 10.05 -10.48 1.17
C CYS A 413 8.77 -10.26 1.97
N THR A 414 8.66 -10.95 3.11
CA THR A 414 7.42 -11.09 3.88
C THR A 414 7.59 -10.85 5.38
N GLY A 415 8.82 -10.58 5.84
CA GLY A 415 9.08 -10.18 7.20
C GLY A 415 8.84 -11.32 8.17
N LEU A 416 8.05 -11.10 9.21
CA LEU A 416 7.61 -12.16 10.13
C LEU A 416 6.48 -13.04 9.56
N GLY A 417 5.98 -12.72 8.35
CA GLY A 417 4.84 -13.39 7.72
C GLY A 417 3.52 -12.66 7.90
N SER A 418 2.42 -13.33 7.57
CA SER A 418 1.06 -12.80 7.74
C SER A 418 0.53 -13.06 9.14
N ILE A 419 -0.36 -12.19 9.65
CA ILE A 419 -0.79 -12.28 11.05
C ILE A 419 -1.79 -13.41 11.28
N ILE A 420 -1.71 -14.02 12.46
CA ILE A 420 -2.81 -14.77 13.08
C ILE A 420 -3.46 -13.84 14.11
N GLY A 421 -4.44 -13.05 13.66
CA GLY A 421 -4.93 -11.87 14.39
C GLY A 421 -5.34 -12.15 15.83
N ALA A 422 -6.12 -13.19 16.10
CA ALA A 422 -6.54 -13.54 17.46
C ALA A 422 -5.37 -13.93 18.37
N THR A 423 -4.36 -14.64 17.84
CA THR A 423 -3.17 -15.05 18.61
C THR A 423 -2.26 -13.86 18.87
N LEU A 424 -2.01 -13.04 17.85
CA LEU A 424 -1.19 -11.84 17.99
C LEU A 424 -1.82 -10.81 18.93
N GLN A 425 -3.17 -10.71 18.96
CA GLN A 425 -3.88 -9.79 19.83
C GLN A 425 -3.48 -9.97 21.30
N SER A 426 -3.23 -11.20 21.77
CA SER A 426 -2.85 -11.44 23.16
C SER A 426 -1.52 -10.77 23.51
N GLN A 427 -0.58 -10.69 22.56
CA GLN A 427 0.72 -10.05 22.77
C GLN A 427 0.62 -8.52 22.76
N LEU A 428 -0.31 -7.98 21.96
CA LEU A 428 -0.50 -6.53 21.81
C LEU A 428 -1.33 -5.90 22.93
N LYS A 429 -2.10 -6.71 23.69
CA LYS A 429 -2.89 -6.27 24.85
C LYS A 429 -2.13 -6.30 26.18
N THR A 430 -1.04 -7.07 26.30
CA THR A 430 -0.43 -7.45 27.58
C THR A 430 0.57 -6.47 28.20
N THR A 431 0.46 -5.15 27.97
CA THR A 431 1.29 -4.18 28.73
C THR A 431 0.56 -2.88 28.99
#